data_AF-A0A3N7FZ39-F1
#
_entry.id   AF-A0A3N7FZ39-F1
#
_cell.length_a   1.000
_cell.length_b   1.000
_cell.length_c   1.000
_cell.angle_alpha   90.00
_cell.angle_beta   90.00
_cell.angle_gamma   90.00
#
_symmetry.space_group_name_H-M   'P 1'
#
loop_
_entity.id
_entity.type
_entity.pdbx_description
1 polymer ?
#
loop_
_entity_poly.entity_id
_entity_poly.type
_entity_poly.pdbx_seq_one_letter_code
_entity_poly.pdbx_strand_id
1 'polypeptide(L)' 'MGEHCEEERHKNLYLWQGFFTSHHEWWDYRNNKKNSRSPDFKHRDTGEALRLNPNYPPRVNLQIQFA' A
#
# COMPACT_ATOMS: atom_id res chain seq x y z
N MET A 1 15.50 4.59 -20.18
CA MET A 1 14.95 3.96 -18.95
C MET A 1 14.06 5.00 -18.28
N GLY A 2 12.75 5.04 -18.54
CA GLY A 2 11.94 6.16 -18.04
C GLY A 2 10.44 5.98 -18.00
N GLU A 3 9.87 4.93 -18.59
CA GLU A 3 8.40 4.80 -18.68
C GLU A 3 7.80 3.82 -17.66
N HIS A 4 8.64 3.05 -16.96
CA HIS A 4 8.19 2.02 -16.00
C HIS A 4 7.94 2.54 -14.57
N CYS A 5 7.87 3.87 -14.39
CA CYS A 5 7.72 4.53 -13.08
C CYS A 5 6.36 5.23 -12.89
N GLU A 6 5.71 5.70 -13.96
CA GLU A 6 4.42 6.41 -13.87
C GLU A 6 3.27 5.44 -13.61
N GLU A 7 3.25 4.30 -14.31
CA GLU A 7 2.18 3.30 -14.22
C GLU A 7 2.13 2.62 -12.85
N GLU A 8 3.30 2.23 -12.32
CA GLU A 8 3.40 1.63 -10.99
C GLU A 8 3.01 2.61 -9.89
N ARG A 9 3.30 3.92 -10.06
CA ARG A 9 2.80 4.95 -9.14
C ARG A 9 1.29 5.13 -9.25
N HIS A 10 0.72 5.18 -10.45
CA HIS A 10 -0.73 5.28 -10.63
C HIS A 10 -1.46 4.08 -10.05
N LYS A 11 -0.93 2.87 -10.28
CA LYS A 11 -1.45 1.65 -9.68
C LYS A 11 -1.36 1.69 -8.16
N ASN A 12 -0.24 2.13 -7.60
CA ASN A 12 -0.10 2.22 -6.16
C ASN A 12 -1.07 3.25 -5.55
N LEU A 13 -1.23 4.41 -6.18
CA LEU A 13 -2.21 5.42 -5.79
C LEU A 13 -3.65 4.88 -5.83
N TYR A 14 -4.00 4.12 -6.87
CA TYR A 14 -5.31 3.49 -7.00
C TYR A 14 -5.55 2.48 -5.86
N LEU A 15 -4.56 1.64 -5.55
CA LEU A 15 -4.64 0.70 -4.44
C LEU A 15 -4.76 1.40 -3.08
N TRP A 16 -4.05 2.52 -2.88
CA TRP A 16 -4.21 3.36 -1.69
C TRP A 16 -5.62 3.94 -1.58
N GLN A 17 -6.19 4.38 -2.70
CA GLN A 17 -7.54 4.91 -2.72
C GLN A 17 -8.56 3.83 -2.34
N GLY A 18 -8.42 2.62 -2.89
CA GLY A 18 -9.22 1.45 -2.50
C GLY A 18 -9.03 1.04 -1.04
N PHE A 19 -7.81 1.11 -0.52
CA PHE A 19 -7.52 0.88 0.90
C PHE A 19 -8.27 1.86 1.81
N PHE A 20 -8.30 3.15 1.48
CA PHE A 20 -9.03 4.14 2.29
C PHE A 20 -10.55 4.00 2.17
N THR A 21 -11.07 3.53 1.03
CA THR A 21 -12.51 3.27 0.86
C THR A 21 -12.95 2.01 1.62
N SER A 22 -12.09 1.00 1.73
CA SER A 22 -12.44 -0.31 2.30
C SER A 22 -11.35 -0.89 3.21
N HIS A 23 -10.89 -0.15 4.22
CA HIS A 23 -9.75 -0.56 5.05
C HIS A 23 -9.89 -1.95 5.72
N HIS A 24 -11.12 -2.42 5.94
CA HIS A 24 -11.42 -3.72 6.56
C HIS A 24 -11.17 -4.93 5.64
N GLU A 25 -11.18 -4.71 4.32
CA GLU A 25 -10.92 -5.75 3.31
C GLU A 25 -9.41 -6.05 3.16
N TRP A 26 -8.56 -5.26 3.81
CA TRP A 26 -7.12 -5.38 3.73
C TRP A 26 -6.54 -6.00 5.00
N TRP A 27 -5.63 -6.96 4.82
CA TRP A 27 -4.81 -7.50 5.90
C TRP A 27 -3.58 -6.64 6.10
N ASP A 28 -3.36 -6.22 7.35
CA ASP A 28 -2.13 -5.55 7.78
C ASP A 28 -1.04 -6.58 8.08
N TYR A 29 0.00 -6.60 7.25
CA TYR A 29 1.18 -7.46 7.40
C TYR A 29 2.43 -6.70 7.87
N ARG A 30 2.31 -5.42 8.25
CA ARG A 30 3.43 -4.56 8.63
C ARG A 30 4.23 -5.14 9.81
N ASN A 31 3.55 -5.72 10.80
CA ASN A 31 4.19 -6.30 11.99
C ASN A 31 4.84 -7.67 11.76
N ASN A 32 4.57 -8.36 10.65
CA ASN A 32 5.06 -9.72 10.39
C ASN A 32 6.02 -9.78 9.19
N LYS A 33 6.61 -8.65 8.79
CA LYS A 33 7.54 -8.60 7.66
C LYS A 33 8.87 -9.25 8.02
N LYS A 34 9.07 -10.49 7.56
CA LYS A 34 10.38 -11.17 7.57
C LYS A 34 11.33 -10.69 6.47
N ASN A 35 10.82 -10.00 5.44
CA ASN A 35 11.62 -9.51 4.33
C ASN A 35 11.10 -8.15 3.81
N SER A 36 12.01 -7.33 3.27
CA SER A 36 11.69 -6.00 2.72
C SER A 36 10.88 -6.04 1.42
N ARG A 37 10.77 -7.22 0.80
CA ARG A 37 9.98 -7.46 -0.41
C ARG A 37 8.53 -7.85 -0.10
N SER A 38 8.17 -8.10 1.15
CA SER A 38 6.82 -8.44 1.52
C SER A 38 5.91 -7.21 1.37
N PRO A 39 4.64 -7.39 0.98
CA PRO A 39 3.68 -6.32 1.01
C PRO A 39 3.38 -5.86 2.44
N ASP A 40 3.04 -4.58 2.61
CA ASP A 40 2.56 -4.03 3.87
C ASP A 40 1.10 -4.39 4.09
N PHE A 41 0.31 -4.30 3.02
CA PHE A 41 -1.11 -4.68 3.04
C PHE A 41 -1.45 -5.62 1.89
N LYS A 42 -2.40 -6.51 2.12
CA LYS A 42 -2.93 -7.40 1.08
C LYS A 42 -4.44 -7.43 1.11
N HIS A 43 -5.09 -7.23 -0.02
CA HIS A 43 -6.54 -7.36 -0.14
C HIS A 43 -6.96 -8.82 0.04
N ARG A 44 -8.05 -9.05 0.77
CA ARG A 44 -8.62 -10.38 1.05
C ARG A 44 -9.09 -11.08 -0.22
N ASP A 45 -9.90 -10.40 -1.02
CA ASP A 45 -10.58 -10.97 -2.18
C ASP A 45 -9.77 -10.90 -3.48
N THR A 46 -9.21 -9.72 -3.83
CA THR A 46 -8.46 -9.55 -5.09
C THR A 46 -7.01 -10.04 -5.01
N GLY A 47 -6.48 -10.22 -3.79
CA GLY A 47 -5.09 -10.58 -3.56
C GLY A 47 -4.09 -9.46 -3.89
N GLU A 48 -4.57 -8.24 -4.14
CA GLU A 48 -3.73 -7.09 -4.44
C GLU A 48 -2.83 -6.72 -3.27
N ALA A 49 -1.62 -6.27 -3.61
CA ALA A 49 -0.53 -6.09 -2.67
C ALA A 49 -0.11 -4.61 -2.64
N LEU A 50 -0.26 -3.98 -1.49
CA LEU A 50 0.14 -2.60 -1.25
C LEU A 50 1.44 -2.56 -0.47
N ARG A 51 2.38 -1.73 -0.91
CA ARG A 51 3.64 -1.46 -0.21
C ARG A 51 3.72 0.01 0.16
N LEU A 52 4.08 0.29 1.41
CA LEU A 52 4.49 1.61 1.85
C LEU A 52 5.84 1.92 1.20
N ASN A 53 5.84 2.85 0.26
CA ASN A 53 7.06 3.41 -0.29
C ASN A 53 7.46 4.61 0.58
N PRO A 54 8.71 4.72 1.05
CA PRO A 54 9.19 5.90 1.78
C PRO A 54 9.07 7.21 0.98
N ASN A 55 8.91 7.12 -0.34
CA ASN A 55 8.69 8.29 -1.20
C ASN A 55 7.24 8.81 -1.20
N TYR A 56 6.29 8.16 -0.50
CA TYR A 56 4.94 8.72 -0.35
C TYR A 56 4.96 9.91 0.63
N PRO A 57 4.29 11.02 0.30
CA PRO A 57 4.29 12.20 1.14
C PRO A 57 3.74 11.88 2.54
N PRO A 58 4.27 12.51 3.61
CA PRO A 58 4.00 12.15 5.01
C PRO A 58 2.52 12.19 5.44
N ARG A 59 1.63 12.80 4.65
CA ARG A 59 0.18 12.79 4.91
C ARG A 59 -0.42 11.38 4.95
N VAL A 60 0.11 10.44 4.18
CA VAL A 60 -0.38 9.04 4.19
C VAL A 60 0.03 8.33 5.49
N ASN A 61 1.20 8.67 6.06
CA ASN A 61 1.69 8.05 7.30
C ASN A 61 0.92 8.49 8.56
N LEU A 62 0.37 9.71 8.57
CA LEU A 62 -0.37 10.23 9.72
C LEU A 62 -1.74 9.56 9.89
N GLN A 63 -2.44 9.24 8.80
CA GLN A 63 -3.77 8.62 8.86
C GLN A 63 -3.72 7.16 9.35
N ILE A 64 -2.61 6.44 9.12
CA ILE A 64 -2.47 5.01 9.44
C ILE A 64 -2.04 4.78 10.90
N GLN A 65 -1.57 5.82 11.63
CA GLN A 65 -1.21 5.68 13.05
C GLN A 65 -2.41 5.81 14.00
N PHE A 66 -3.56 6.31 13.53
CA PHE A 66 -4.74 6.57 14.36
C PHE A 66 -5.97 5.69 14.02
N ALA A 67 -5.80 4.67 13.19
CA ALA A 67 -6.86 3.70 12.84
C ALA A 67 -6.66 2.36 13.55
#